data_AF-A0A7C0Y6A9-F1
#
_entry.id   AF-A0A7C0Y6A9-F1
#
_cell.length_a   1.000
_cell.length_b   1.000
_cell.length_c   1.000
_cell.angle_alpha   90.00
_cell.angle_beta   90.00
_cell.angle_gamma   90.00
#
_symmetry.space_group_name_H-M   'P 1'
#
loop_
_entity.id
_entity.type
_entity.pdbx_description
1 polymer ?
#
loop_
_entity_poly.entity_id
_entity_poly.type
_entity_poly.pdbx_seq_one_letter_code
_entity_poly.pdbx_strand_id
1 'polypeptide(L)'
;MSELIIGTIAGILTTFSALPQLYYSYKNKDVRSFTLKFLFPFIFGIFCWVIYGFLTNSLPVIVFNIIALCLWLPIVILKINDSL
;
A
#
# COMPACT_ATOMS: atom_id res chain seq x y z
N MET A 1 -11.29 23.60 5.94
CA MET A 1 -10.09 22.73 6.07
C MET A 1 -9.56 22.49 4.66
N SER A 2 -8.27 22.70 4.39
CA SER A 2 -7.73 22.51 3.04
C SER A 2 -7.61 21.03 2.67
N GLU A 3 -7.78 20.71 1.37
CA GLU A 3 -7.61 19.36 0.81
C GLU A 3 -6.28 18.73 1.26
N LEU A 4 -5.20 19.53 1.22
CA LEU A 4 -3.86 19.11 1.63
C LEU A 4 -3.81 18.57 3.06
N ILE A 5 -4.50 19.20 4.02
CA ILE A 5 -4.49 18.77 5.42
C ILE A 5 -5.23 17.43 5.56
N ILE A 6 -6.45 17.34 5.02
CA ILE A 6 -7.26 16.11 5.14
C ILE A 6 -6.58 14.96 4.41
N GLY A 7 -6.10 15.19 3.17
CA GLY A 7 -5.39 14.20 2.37
C GLY A 7 -4.11 13.71 3.04
N THR A 8 -3.34 14.60 3.66
CA THR A 8 -2.12 14.21 4.38
C THR A 8 -2.44 13.38 5.61
N ILE A 9 -3.43 13.78 6.43
CA ILE A 9 -3.84 13.02 7.61
C ILE A 9 -4.36 11.64 7.20
N ALA A 10 -5.22 11.57 6.17
CA ALA A 10 -5.74 10.31 5.66
C ALA A 10 -4.62 9.40 5.16
N GLY A 11 -3.65 9.95 4.42
CA GLY A 11 -2.49 9.23 3.92
C GLY A 11 -1.58 8.70 5.02
N ILE A 12 -1.32 9.50 6.06
CA ILE A 12 -0.57 9.05 7.25
C ILE A 12 -1.29 7.89 7.92
N LEU A 13 -2.56 8.07 8.25
CA LEU A 13 -3.33 7.05 8.98
C LEU A 13 -3.36 5.73 8.21
N THR A 14 -3.67 5.77 6.92
CA THR A 14 -3.78 4.55 6.10
C THR A 14 -2.42 3.88 5.88
N THR A 15 -1.38 4.63 5.52
CA THR A 15 -0.04 4.07 5.24
C THR A 15 0.61 3.49 6.49
N PHE A 16 0.59 4.24 7.60
CA PHE A 16 1.25 3.81 8.84
C PHE A 16 0.43 2.79 9.63
N SER A 17 -0.89 2.67 9.41
CA SER A 17 -1.68 1.60 10.04
C SER A 17 -1.22 0.21 9.62
N ALA A 18 -0.80 0.04 8.36
CA ALA A 18 -0.32 -1.24 7.84
C ALA A 18 1.14 -1.54 8.22
N LEU A 19 1.94 -0.52 8.56
CA LEU A 19 3.37 -0.65 8.74
C LEU A 19 3.79 -1.68 9.82
N PRO A 20 3.18 -1.74 11.03
CA PRO A 20 3.53 -2.74 12.04
C PRO A 20 3.29 -4.18 11.55
N GLN A 21 2.19 -4.41 10.85
CA GLN A 21 1.84 -5.73 10.32
C GLN A 21 2.79 -6.14 9.19
N LEU A 22 3.10 -5.22 8.28
CA LEU A 22 4.04 -5.45 7.19
C LEU A 22 5.44 -5.76 7.75
N TYR A 23 5.90 -4.99 8.74
CA TYR A 23 7.18 -5.26 9.41
C TYR A 23 7.22 -6.66 10.05
N TYR A 24 6.16 -7.07 10.74
CA TYR A 24 6.07 -8.42 11.29
C TYR A 24 6.18 -9.49 10.20
N SER A 25 5.44 -9.35 9.10
CA SER A 25 5.48 -10.30 7.97
C SER A 25 6.85 -10.34 7.31
N TYR A 26 7.55 -9.20 7.19
CA TYR A 26 8.90 -9.16 6.65
C TYR A 26 9.93 -9.83 7.54
N LYS A 27 9.87 -9.56 8.84
CA LYS A 27 10.81 -10.09 9.82
C LYS A 27 10.66 -11.60 9.99
N ASN A 28 9.42 -12.07 10.10
CA ASN A 28 9.14 -13.47 10.39
C ASN A 28 8.92 -14.31 9.13
N LYS A 29 8.96 -13.69 7.93
CA LYS A 29 8.61 -14.32 6.65
C LYS A 29 7.23 -14.99 6.67
N ASP A 30 6.31 -14.48 7.50
CA ASP A 30 4.95 -15.01 7.64
C ASP A 30 3.96 -14.18 6.82
N VAL A 31 3.54 -14.76 5.70
CA VAL A 31 2.57 -14.19 4.76
C VAL A 31 1.34 -15.08 4.58
N ARG A 32 1.14 -16.06 5.47
CA ARG A 32 0.04 -17.05 5.35
C ARG A 32 -1.35 -16.42 5.43
N SER A 33 -1.47 -15.32 6.16
CA SER A 33 -2.71 -14.54 6.28
C SER A 33 -3.08 -13.78 5.00
N PHE A 34 -2.13 -13.53 4.09
CA PHE A 34 -2.38 -12.84 2.83
C PHE A 34 -2.69 -13.85 1.73
N THR A 35 -3.83 -13.67 1.05
CA THR A 35 -4.16 -14.45 -0.15
C THR A 35 -3.77 -13.68 -1.40
N LEU A 36 -3.30 -14.39 -2.44
CA LEU A 36 -3.02 -13.76 -3.75
C LEU A 36 -4.27 -13.09 -4.35
N LYS A 37 -5.46 -13.66 -4.08
CA LYS A 37 -6.75 -13.10 -4.49
C LYS A 37 -7.03 -11.72 -3.88
N PHE A 38 -6.48 -11.44 -2.69
CA PHE A 38 -6.53 -10.11 -2.09
C PHE A 38 -5.41 -9.22 -2.62
N LEU A 39 -4.17 -9.72 -2.64
CA LEU A 39 -2.99 -8.93 -2.95
C LEU A 39 -2.98 -8.36 -4.38
N PHE A 40 -3.40 -9.14 -5.38
CA PHE A 40 -3.42 -8.68 -6.77
C PHE A 40 -4.35 -7.47 -7.01
N PRO A 41 -5.66 -7.54 -6.73
CA PRO A 41 -6.52 -6.37 -6.91
C PRO A 41 -6.14 -5.22 -5.99
N PHE A 42 -5.62 -5.51 -4.79
CA PHE A 42 -5.17 -4.47 -3.87
C PHE A 42 -3.98 -3.66 -4.42
N ILE A 43 -2.89 -4.32 -4.84
CA ILE A 43 -1.73 -3.62 -5.38
C ILE A 43 -2.06 -2.91 -6.71
N PHE A 44 -2.91 -3.52 -7.53
CA PHE A 44 -3.40 -2.89 -8.76
C PHE A 44 -4.26 -1.66 -8.46
N GLY A 45 -5.13 -1.72 -7.45
CA GLY A 45 -5.92 -0.59 -6.98
C GLY A 45 -5.06 0.58 -6.51
N ILE A 46 -4.01 0.31 -5.72
CA ILE A 46 -3.05 1.36 -5.28
C ILE A 46 -2.36 1.98 -6.51
N PHE A 47 -1.93 1.17 -7.48
CA PHE A 47 -1.34 1.68 -8.72
C PHE A 47 -2.31 2.59 -9.49
N CYS A 48 -3.58 2.21 -9.61
CA CYS A 48 -4.62 3.06 -10.19
C CYS A 48 -4.81 4.37 -9.39
N TRP A 49 -4.71 4.35 -8.06
CA TRP A 49 -4.78 5.56 -7.24
C TRP A 49 -3.61 6.51 -7.48
N VAL A 50 -2.41 6.00 -7.76
CA VAL A 50 -1.27 6.84 -8.17
C VAL A 50 -1.60 7.58 -9.47
N ILE A 51 -2.09 6.85 -10.48
CA ILE A 51 -2.52 7.45 -11.76
C ILE A 51 -3.61 8.51 -11.53
N TYR A 52 -4.62 8.16 -10.74
CA TYR A 52 -5.70 9.09 -10.39
C TYR A 52 -5.18 10.35 -9.69
N GLY A 53 -4.21 10.20 -8.78
CA GLY A 53 -3.56 11.33 -8.11
C GLY A 53 -2.90 12.29 -9.10
N PHE A 54 -2.19 11.78 -10.10
CA PHE A 54 -1.62 12.60 -11.17
C PHE A 54 -2.70 13.31 -12.00
N LEU A 55 -3.76 12.59 -12.40
CA LEU A 55 -4.87 13.17 -13.18
C LEU A 55 -5.62 14.27 -12.42
N THR A 56 -5.64 14.21 -11.08
CA THR A 56 -6.31 15.19 -10.22
C THR A 56 -5.37 16.22 -9.62
N ASN A 57 -4.07 16.17 -9.90
CA ASN A 57 -3.03 16.98 -9.28
C ASN A 57 -3.03 16.92 -7.73
N SER A 58 -3.49 15.82 -7.14
CA SER A 58 -3.58 15.66 -5.68
C SER A 58 -2.29 15.06 -5.10
N LEU A 59 -1.40 15.93 -4.64
CA LEU A 59 -0.08 15.54 -4.12
C LEU A 59 -0.15 14.50 -2.98
N PRO A 60 -1.04 14.61 -1.97
CA PRO A 60 -1.15 13.60 -0.91
C PRO A 60 -1.50 12.22 -1.47
N VAL A 61 -2.46 12.15 -2.40
CA VAL A 61 -2.88 10.88 -3.01
C VAL A 61 -1.71 10.22 -3.73
N ILE A 62 -0.94 10.98 -4.51
CA ILE A 62 0.25 10.48 -5.23
C ILE A 62 1.27 9.93 -4.24
N VAL A 63 1.71 10.76 -3.27
CA VAL A 63 2.81 10.43 -2.36
C VAL A 63 2.49 9.19 -1.53
N PHE A 64 1.32 9.15 -0.89
CA PHE A 64 0.99 8.05 0.02
C PHE A 64 0.71 6.73 -0.70
N ASN A 65 0.11 6.76 -1.90
CA ASN A 65 -0.06 5.52 -2.67
C ASN A 65 1.26 5.00 -3.24
N ILE A 66 2.21 5.87 -3.62
CA ILE A 66 3.57 5.43 -4.00
C ILE A 66 4.28 4.76 -2.82
N ILE A 67 4.21 5.35 -1.62
CA ILE A 67 4.79 4.74 -0.42
C ILE A 67 4.11 3.39 -0.14
N ALA A 68 2.78 3.31 -0.25
CA ALA A 68 2.05 2.06 -0.09
C ALA A 68 2.49 1.00 -1.10
N LEU A 69 2.67 1.34 -2.39
CA LEU A 69 3.21 0.39 -3.38
C LEU A 69 4.57 -0.17 -2.95
N CYS A 70 5.50 0.70 -2.55
CA CYS A 70 6.83 0.29 -2.08
C CYS A 70 6.75 -0.61 -0.84
N LEU A 71 5.80 -0.35 0.06
CA LEU A 71 5.58 -1.12 1.27
C LEU A 71 4.84 -2.44 1.04
N TRP A 72 4.06 -2.60 -0.03
CA TRP A 72 3.26 -3.81 -0.27
C TRP A 72 3.85 -4.74 -1.33
N LEU A 73 4.60 -4.22 -2.31
CA LEU A 73 5.25 -5.02 -3.35
C LEU A 73 6.11 -6.18 -2.79
N PRO A 74 6.94 -5.97 -1.75
CA PRO A 74 7.73 -7.07 -1.20
C PRO A 74 6.87 -8.17 -0.53
N ILE A 75 5.69 -7.85 0.04
CA ILE A 75 4.75 -8.87 0.53
C ILE A 75 4.21 -9.71 -0.62
N VAL A 76 3.88 -9.09 -1.75
CA VAL A 76 3.41 -9.82 -2.94
C VAL A 76 4.47 -10.81 -3.41
N ILE A 77 5.73 -10.36 -3.51
CA ILE A 77 6.87 -11.22 -3.90
C ILE A 77 7.04 -12.37 -2.91
N LEU A 78 7.05 -12.08 -1.60
CA LEU A 78 7.14 -13.13 -0.57
C LEU A 78 5.99 -14.13 -0.68
N LYS A 79 4.77 -13.66 -0.93
CA LYS A 79 3.60 -14.55 -1.02
C LYS A 79 3.62 -15.43 -2.26
N ILE A 80 4.09 -14.92 -3.39
CA ILE A 80 4.26 -15.72 -4.61
C ILE A 80 5.29 -16.83 -4.35
N ASN A 81 6.42 -16.51 -3.73
CA ASN A 81 7.46 -17.49 -3.42
C ASN A 81 7.02 -18.55 -2.40
N ASP A 82 6.19 -18.19 -1.41
CA ASP A 82 5.59 -19.11 -0.42
C ASP A 82 4.54 -20.06 -1.04
N SER A 83 3.97 -19.70 -2.19
CA SER A 83 2.91 -20.46 -2.85
C SER A 83 3.42 -21.43 -3.94
N LEU A 84 4.72 -21.40 -4.23
CA LEU A 84 5.41 -22.28 -5.18
C LEU A 84 6.11 -23.41 -4.44
#